data_AF-A0A965IMD9-F1
#
_entry.id   AF-A0A965IMD9-F1
#
_cell.length_a   1.000
_cell.length_b   1.000
_cell.length_c   1.000
_cell.angle_alpha   90.00
_cell.angle_beta   90.00
_cell.angle_gamma   90.00
#
_symmetry.space_group_name_H-M   'P 1'
#
loop_
_entity.id
_entity.type
_entity.pdbx_description
1 polymer ?
#
loop_
_entity_poly.entity_id
_entity_poly.type
_entity_poly.pdbx_seq_one_letter_code
_entity_poly.pdbx_strand_id
1 'polypeptide(L)' 'LIGDGDPATLFHMQTNLRFGCVILRHYLDIENGDLFLALGRYNGSRGQRPYPDAVLAARRGWEL' A
#
# COMPACT_ATOMS: atom_id res chain seq x y z
N LEU A 1 -5.48 -12.55 17.38
CA LEU A 1 -5.89 -11.14 17.24
C LEU A 1 -4.64 -10.37 16.85
N ILE A 2 -4.65 -9.55 15.79
CA ILE A 2 -3.51 -8.68 15.51
C ILE A 2 -3.64 -7.46 16.41
N GLY A 3 -2.66 -7.25 17.29
CA GLY A 3 -2.52 -6.07 18.14
C GLY A 3 -3.10 -6.29 19.54
N ASP A 4 -2.24 -6.23 20.56
CA ASP A 4 -2.58 -6.40 21.97
C ASP A 4 -3.26 -5.13 22.56
N GLY A 5 -3.84 -4.29 21.71
CA GLY A 5 -4.49 -3.03 22.07
C GLY A 5 -3.54 -1.87 22.43
N ASP A 6 -2.22 -2.10 22.43
CA ASP A 6 -1.22 -1.09 22.78
C ASP A 6 -0.98 -0.11 21.61
N PRO A 7 -1.33 1.19 21.75
CA PRO A 7 -1.07 2.20 20.73
C PRO A 7 0.41 2.39 20.40
N ALA A 8 1.32 2.03 21.32
CA ALA A 8 2.76 2.10 21.09
C ALA A 8 3.18 1.28 19.86
N THR A 9 2.46 0.19 19.58
CA THR A 9 2.73 -0.69 18.44
C THR A 9 2.52 -0.01 17.09
N LEU A 10 1.66 1.03 17.03
CA LEU A 10 1.45 1.86 15.83
C LEU A 10 2.69 2.69 15.49
N PHE A 11 3.63 2.87 16.41
CA PHE A 11 4.85 3.65 16.19
C PHE A 11 6.06 2.79 15.75
N HIS A 12 5.89 1.48 15.55
CA HIS A 12 6.93 0.63 14.98
C HIS A 12 7.02 0.81 13.46
N MET A 13 7.70 1.89 13.03
CA MET A 13 7.82 2.25 11.62
C MET A 13 8.34 1.11 10.74
N GLN A 14 9.37 0.38 11.17
CA GLN A 14 9.93 -0.73 10.41
C GLN A 14 8.92 -1.87 10.20
N THR A 15 8.16 -2.20 11.25
CA THR A 15 7.13 -3.24 11.20
C THR A 15 5.98 -2.80 10.29
N ASN A 16 5.51 -1.56 10.42
CA ASN A 16 4.45 -0.99 9.59
C ASN A 16 4.84 -0.95 8.11
N LEU A 17 6.10 -0.60 7.78
CA LEU A 17 6.60 -0.64 6.41
C LEU A 17 6.59 -2.07 5.84
N ARG A 18 7.03 -3.06 6.62
CA ARG A 18 6.98 -4.48 6.20
C ARG A 18 5.55 -4.94 5.97
N PHE A 19 4.63 -4.61 6.87
CA PHE A 19 3.21 -4.92 6.69
C PHE A 19 2.65 -4.26 5.43
N GLY A 20 2.91 -2.97 5.22
CA GLY A 20 2.49 -2.25 4.01
C GLY A 20 2.99 -2.91 2.72
N CYS A 21 4.26 -3.32 2.67
CA CYS A 21 4.82 -4.03 1.52
C CYS A 21 4.16 -5.40 1.28
N VAL A 22 3.90 -6.16 2.35
CA VAL A 22 3.25 -7.48 2.25
C VAL A 22 1.79 -7.35 1.78
N ILE A 23 1.04 -6.39 2.34
CA ILE A 23 -0.35 -6.13 1.94
C ILE A 23 -0.41 -5.68 0.47
N LEU A 24 0.48 -4.76 0.07
CA LEU A 24 0.52 -4.32 -1.33
C LEU A 24 0.89 -5.45 -2.29
N ARG A 25 1.85 -6.32 -1.92
CA ARG A 25 2.21 -7.50 -2.71
C ARG A 25 1.02 -8.46 -2.87
N HIS A 26 0.28 -8.70 -1.80
CA HIS A 26 -0.94 -9.51 -1.85
C HIS A 26 -1.97 -8.93 -2.84
N TYR A 27 -2.17 -7.61 -2.87
CA TYR A 27 -3.07 -7.00 -3.85
C TYR A 27 -2.52 -7.00 -5.27
N LEU A 28 -1.20 -6.90 -5.47
CA LEU A 28 -0.58 -7.10 -6.78
C LEU A 28 -0.86 -8.50 -7.32
N ASP A 29 -0.73 -9.54 -6.48
CA ASP A 29 -1.02 -10.92 -6.88
C ASP A 29 -2.50 -11.08 -7.27
N ILE A 30 -3.44 -10.49 -6.50
CA ILE A 30 -4.88 -10.51 -6.80
C ILE A 30 -5.21 -9.81 -8.13
N GLU A 31 -4.53 -8.71 -8.43
CA GLU A 31 -4.75 -7.91 -9.64
C GLU A 31 -3.86 -8.34 -10.82
N ASN A 32 -3.25 -9.52 -10.73
CA ASN A 32 -2.39 -10.09 -11.78
C ASN A 32 -1.24 -9.15 -12.20
N GLY A 33 -0.66 -8.44 -11.23
CA GLY A 33 0.44 -7.50 -11.45
C GLY A 33 0.02 -6.10 -11.88
N ASP A 34 -1.28 -5.81 -12.03
CA ASP A 34 -1.75 -4.45 -12.31
C ASP A 34 -1.56 -3.54 -11.08
N LEU A 35 -0.51 -2.72 -11.13
CA LEU A 35 -0.16 -1.81 -10.06
C LEU A 35 -1.22 -0.71 -9.83
N PHE A 36 -1.91 -0.26 -10.87
CA PHE A 36 -2.95 0.76 -10.74
C PHE A 36 -4.13 0.21 -9.93
N LEU A 37 -4.60 -0.99 -10.29
CA LEU A 37 -5.69 -1.65 -9.57
C LEU A 37 -5.27 -2.07 -8.16
N ALA A 38 -4.03 -2.53 -7.97
CA ALA A 38 -3.52 -2.93 -6.66
C ALA A 38 -3.42 -1.73 -5.69
N LEU A 39 -2.95 -0.57 -6.15
CA LEU A 39 -2.93 0.67 -5.36
C LEU A 39 -4.36 1.12 -5.00
N GLY A 40 -5.29 1.02 -5.94
CA GLY A 40 -6.70 1.30 -5.69
C GLY A 40 -7.27 0.37 -4.60
N ARG A 41 -7.00 -0.94 -4.66
CA ARG A 41 -7.42 -1.88 -3.60
C ARG A 41 -6.78 -1.57 -2.25
N TYR A 42 -5.47 -1.30 -2.23
CA TYR A 42 -4.73 -0.96 -1.02
C TYR A 42 -5.34 0.24 -0.28
N ASN A 43 -5.81 1.25 -1.02
CA ASN A 43 -6.47 2.41 -0.46
C ASN A 43 -7.98 2.21 -0.17
N GLY A 44 -8.61 1.19 -0.75
CA GLY A 44 -10.07 1.00 -0.70
C GLY A 44 -10.85 1.74 -1.81
N SER A 45 -10.16 2.26 -2.82
CA SER A 45 -10.69 3.04 -3.94
C SER A 45 -10.46 2.35 -5.29
N ARG A 46 -10.56 1.02 -5.34
CA ARG A 46 -10.30 0.22 -6.56
C ARG A 46 -11.02 0.79 -7.79
N GLY A 47 -10.26 1.02 -8.86
CA GLY A 47 -10.77 1.58 -10.12
C GLY A 47 -10.92 3.10 -10.13
N GLN A 48 -10.76 3.77 -8.99
CA GLN A 48 -10.67 5.22 -8.91
C GLN A 48 -9.24 5.68 -9.16
N ARG A 49 -9.10 6.74 -9.94
CA ARG A 49 -7.82 7.31 -10.36
C ARG A 49 -7.06 8.14 -9.31
N PRO A 50 -7.70 8.92 -8.41
CA PRO A 50 -6.98 9.92 -7.61
C PRO A 50 -5.81 9.36 -6.79
N TYR A 51 -6.00 8.23 -6.11
CA TYR A 51 -4.96 7.66 -5.24
C TYR A 51 -3.83 6.99 -6.04
N PRO A 52 -4.09 6.07 -7.00
CA PRO A 52 -3.04 5.52 -7.84
C PRO A 52 -2.26 6.60 -8.61
N ASP A 53 -2.95 7.57 -9.21
CA ASP A 53 -2.29 8.63 -9.98
C ASP A 53 -1.36 9.48 -9.09
N ALA A 54 -1.76 9.77 -7.85
CA ALA A 54 -0.92 10.50 -6.88
C ALA A 54 0.35 9.71 -6.50
N VAL A 55 0.22 8.42 -6.20
CA VAL A 55 1.37 7.56 -5.84
C VAL A 55 2.33 7.42 -7.02
N LEU A 56 1.80 7.15 -8.22
CA LEU A 56 2.61 7.03 -9.44
C LEU A 56 3.28 8.35 -9.81
N ALA A 57 2.62 9.49 -9.57
CA ALA A 57 3.21 10.80 -9.77
C ALA A 57 4.37 11.08 -8.82
N ALA A 58 4.21 10.74 -7.53
CA ALA A 58 5.28 10.87 -6.55
C ALA A 58 6.48 9.97 -6.90
N ARG A 59 6.24 8.74 -7.37
CA ARG A 59 7.28 7.77 -7.77
C ARG A 59 8.20 8.29 -8.87
N ARG A 60 7.69 9.08 -9.83
CA ARG A 60 8.51 9.64 -10.92
C ARG A 60 9.67 10.50 -10.44
N GLY A 61 9.58 11.12 -9.26
CA GLY A 61 10.69 11.89 -8.68
C GLY A 61 11.88 11.03 -8.21
N TRP A 62 11.73 9.70 -8.22
CA TRP A 62 12.71 8.73 -7.72
C TRP A 62 13.22 7.81 -8.84
N GLU A 63 12.63 7.89 -10.03
CA GLU A 63 13.13 7.21 -11.22
C GLU A 63 14.28 8.05 -11.80
N LEU A 64 15.50 7.52 -11.70
CA LEU A 64 16.74 8.13 -12.23
C LEU A 64 16.73 8.23 -13.75
#